data_AF-A0A3B0A5Z3-F1
#
_entry.id   AF-A0A3B0A5Z3-F1
#
_cell.length_a   1.000
_cell.length_b   1.000
_cell.length_c   1.000
_cell.angle_alpha   90.00
_cell.angle_beta   90.00
_cell.angle_gamma   90.00
#
_symmetry.space_group_name_H-M   'P 1'
#
loop_
_entity.id
_entity.type
_entity.pdbx_description
1 polymer ?
#
loop_
_entity_poly.entity_id
_entity_poly.type
_entity_poly.pdbx_seq_one_letter_code
_entity_poly.pdbx_strand_id
1 'polypeptide(L)'
;MPDVILDVLRQVLDRHGYTLQAEQLPEACAHHPEQVCALLSAAGTIAATGMQISVLTEPAHLLCDAHNDGDSSSVLFLRERLDQVADALTAALTPHDKAIAALHRTCKALARTDIPVVVASHGSTTAEGHANTATEPTP
;
A
#
# COMPACT_ATOMS: atom_id res chain seq x y z
N MET A 1 -0.94 -18.89 -13.93
CA MET A 1 -1.92 -17.88 -13.45
C MET A 1 -1.97 -17.73 -11.93
N PRO A 2 -1.80 -18.77 -11.07
CA PRO A 2 -1.76 -18.53 -9.62
C PRO A 2 -0.51 -17.77 -9.15
N ASP A 3 0.59 -17.87 -9.89
CA ASP A 3 1.87 -17.22 -9.54
C ASP A 3 1.78 -15.69 -9.56
N VAL A 4 1.08 -15.11 -10.53
CA VAL A 4 0.94 -13.64 -10.65
C VAL A 4 0.16 -13.05 -9.48
N ILE A 5 -0.88 -13.74 -8.99
CA ILE A 5 -1.67 -13.28 -7.85
C ILE A 5 -0.86 -13.38 -6.56
N LEU A 6 -0.07 -14.44 -6.41
CA LEU A 6 0.85 -14.63 -5.29
C LEU A 6 1.97 -13.59 -5.27
N ASP A 7 2.50 -13.21 -6.44
CA ASP A 7 3.54 -12.19 -6.56
C ASP A 7 2.99 -10.80 -6.21
N VAL A 8 1.79 -10.45 -6.69
CA VAL A 8 1.10 -9.21 -6.30
C VAL A 8 0.84 -9.19 -4.80
N LEU A 9 0.36 -10.30 -4.23
CA LEU A 9 0.11 -10.41 -2.79
C LEU A 9 1.41 -10.24 -1.99
N ARG A 10 2.50 -10.89 -2.39
CA ARG A 10 3.83 -10.75 -1.77
C ARG A 10 4.32 -9.31 -1.82
N GLN A 11 4.24 -8.67 -2.99
CA GLN A 11 4.70 -7.30 -3.18
C GLN A 11 3.91 -6.31 -2.33
N VAL A 12 2.58 -6.46 -2.27
CA VAL A 12 1.73 -5.62 -1.41
C VAL A 12 2.06 -5.85 0.06
N LEU A 13 2.17 -7.10 0.51
CA LEU A 13 2.51 -7.41 1.90
C LEU A 13 3.88 -6.87 2.31
N ASP A 14 4.90 -7.07 1.47
CA ASP A 14 6.27 -6.63 1.75
C ASP A 14 6.36 -5.11 1.89
N ARG A 15 5.71 -4.37 0.97
CA ARG A 15 5.59 -2.91 1.03
C ARG A 15 4.93 -2.41 2.31
N HIS A 16 4.08 -3.24 2.93
CA HIS A 16 3.38 -2.93 4.18
C HIS A 16 3.99 -3.60 5.41
N GLY A 17 5.22 -4.15 5.31
CA GLY A 17 5.96 -4.69 6.45
C GLY A 17 5.53 -6.10 6.87
N TYR A 18 4.98 -6.88 5.94
CA TYR A 18 4.53 -8.25 6.17
C TYR A 18 5.18 -9.21 5.17
N THR A 19 5.56 -10.40 5.64
CA THR A 19 6.07 -11.49 4.79
C THR A 19 5.01 -12.56 4.65
N LEU A 20 4.75 -13.01 3.42
CA LEU A 20 3.85 -14.11 3.11
C LEU A 20 4.56 -15.47 3.23
N GLN A 21 4.04 -16.36 4.07
CA GLN A 21 4.46 -17.76 4.12
C GLN A 21 3.63 -18.57 3.12
N ALA A 22 4.04 -18.56 1.85
CA ALA A 22 3.27 -19.16 0.75
C ALA A 22 3.01 -20.68 0.93
N GLU A 23 3.91 -21.37 1.63
CA GLU A 23 3.78 -22.80 1.94
C GLU A 23 2.62 -23.09 2.91
N GLN A 24 2.27 -22.11 3.76
CA GLN A 24 1.20 -22.20 4.74
C GLN A 24 -0.17 -21.77 4.17
N LEU A 25 -0.19 -21.20 2.95
CA LEU A 25 -1.40 -20.66 2.34
C LEU A 25 -2.50 -21.71 2.12
N PRO A 26 -2.21 -22.94 1.63
CA PRO A 26 -3.24 -23.96 1.46
C PRO A 26 -3.87 -24.38 2.79
N GLU A 27 -3.07 -24.45 3.85
CA GLU A 27 -3.52 -24.84 5.19
C GLU A 27 -4.34 -23.72 5.84
N ALA A 28 -3.91 -22.46 5.70
CA ALA A 28 -4.67 -21.30 6.13
C ALA A 28 -5.99 -21.14 5.36
N CYS A 29 -6.03 -21.48 4.07
CA CYS A 29 -7.27 -21.51 3.30
C CYS A 29 -8.26 -22.53 3.84
N ALA A 30 -7.78 -23.69 4.33
CA ALA A 30 -8.64 -24.74 4.87
C ALA A 30 -9.23 -24.37 6.25
N HIS A 31 -8.47 -23.68 7.09
CA HIS A 31 -8.86 -23.37 8.47
C HIS A 31 -9.43 -21.97 8.66
N HIS A 32 -9.04 -21.01 7.82
CA HIS A 32 -9.37 -19.60 7.92
C HIS A 32 -9.76 -18.98 6.56
N PRO A 33 -10.71 -19.58 5.81
CA PRO A 33 -11.02 -19.18 4.43
C PRO A 33 -11.48 -17.71 4.32
N GLU A 34 -12.29 -17.22 5.26
CA GLU A 34 -12.77 -15.83 5.25
C GLU A 34 -11.63 -14.82 5.39
N GLN A 35 -10.65 -15.12 6.24
CA GLN A 35 -9.52 -14.23 6.53
C GLN A 35 -8.54 -14.20 5.36
N VAL A 36 -8.32 -15.34 4.71
CA VAL A 36 -7.52 -15.42 3.48
C VAL A 36 -8.21 -14.71 2.30
N CYS A 37 -9.53 -14.88 2.15
CA CYS A 37 -10.31 -14.15 1.15
C CYS A 37 -10.27 -12.63 1.40
N ALA A 38 -10.41 -12.19 2.65
CA ALA A 38 -10.30 -10.78 3.02
C ALA A 38 -8.91 -10.21 2.72
N LEU A 39 -7.86 -11.01 2.96
CA LEU A 39 -6.48 -10.65 2.65
C LEU A 39 -6.28 -10.45 1.14
N LEU A 40 -6.71 -11.43 0.34
CA LEU A 40 -6.61 -11.37 -1.13
C LEU A 40 -7.42 -10.20 -1.71
N SER A 41 -8.60 -9.94 -1.18
CA SER A 41 -9.47 -8.83 -1.60
C SER A 41 -8.84 -7.47 -1.29
N ALA A 42 -8.27 -7.30 -0.10
CA ALA A 42 -7.57 -6.07 0.28
C ALA A 42 -6.33 -5.86 -0.59
N ALA A 43 -5.51 -6.89 -0.78
CA ALA A 43 -4.32 -6.80 -1.62
C ALA A 43 -4.65 -6.49 -3.09
N GLY A 44 -5.70 -7.12 -3.63
CA GLY A 44 -6.20 -6.84 -4.98
C GLY A 44 -6.68 -5.39 -5.13
N THR A 45 -7.38 -4.86 -4.12
CA THR A 45 -7.85 -3.47 -4.10
C THR A 45 -6.67 -2.48 -4.07
N ILE A 46 -5.66 -2.75 -3.24
CA ILE A 46 -4.43 -1.93 -3.15
C ILE A 46 -3.68 -1.94 -4.48
N ALA A 47 -3.50 -3.12 -5.09
CA ALA A 47 -2.82 -3.22 -6.38
C ALA A 47 -3.58 -2.49 -7.51
N ALA A 48 -4.91 -2.65 -7.58
CA ALA A 48 -5.74 -1.99 -8.59
C ALA A 48 -5.73 -0.46 -8.44
N THR A 49 -5.90 0.04 -7.22
CA THR A 49 -5.85 1.48 -6.94
C THR A 49 -4.44 2.04 -7.11
N GLY A 50 -3.40 1.29 -6.75
CA GLY A 50 -2.01 1.65 -7.04
C GLY A 50 -1.72 1.80 -8.53
N MET A 51 -2.22 0.90 -9.38
CA MET A 51 -2.13 1.05 -10.83
C MET A 51 -2.90 2.27 -11.34
N GLN A 52 -4.10 2.53 -10.83
CA GLN A 52 -4.87 3.73 -11.19
C GLN A 52 -4.13 5.01 -10.83
N ILE A 53 -3.52 5.07 -9.63
CA ILE A 53 -2.70 6.21 -9.19
C ILE A 53 -1.52 6.40 -10.14
N SER A 54 -0.77 5.34 -10.48
CA SER A 54 0.38 5.42 -11.40
C SER A 54 -0.03 5.90 -12.80
N VAL A 55 -1.13 5.37 -13.34
CA VAL A 55 -1.67 5.78 -14.66
C VAL A 55 -2.17 7.22 -14.65
N LEU A 56 -2.59 7.76 -13.51
CA LEU A 56 -3.01 9.15 -13.37
C LEU A 56 -1.84 10.11 -13.10
N THR A 57 -0.73 9.64 -12.51
CA THR A 57 0.45 10.46 -12.24
C THR A 57 1.35 10.66 -13.47
N GLU A 58 1.46 9.67 -14.35
CA GLU A 58 2.26 9.77 -15.59
C GLU A 58 1.77 10.93 -16.52
N PRO A 59 0.47 11.06 -16.81
CA PRO A 59 -0.05 12.18 -17.59
C PRO A 59 0.07 13.51 -16.85
N ALA A 60 -0.06 13.51 -15.52
CA ALA A 60 0.09 14.74 -14.73
C ALA A 60 1.51 15.33 -14.84
N HIS A 61 2.55 14.49 -14.82
CA HIS A 61 3.92 14.93 -15.06
C HIS A 61 4.11 15.49 -16.48
N LEU A 62 3.60 14.80 -17.49
CA LEU A 62 3.65 15.27 -18.89
C LEU A 62 2.88 16.58 -19.11
N LEU A 63 1.80 16.80 -18.36
CA LEU A 63 1.05 18.05 -18.40
C LEU A 63 1.84 19.19 -17.75
N CYS A 64 2.45 18.96 -16.57
CA CYS A 64 3.32 19.94 -15.91
C CYS A 64 4.49 20.39 -16.80
N ASP A 65 5.10 19.47 -17.55
CA ASP A 65 6.18 19.78 -18.47
C ASP A 65 5.71 20.64 -19.66
N ALA A 66 4.52 20.34 -20.21
CA ALA A 66 3.91 21.12 -21.29
C ALA A 66 3.48 22.54 -20.84
N HIS A 67 3.22 22.76 -19.54
CA HIS A 67 2.90 24.09 -19.00
C HIS A 67 4.08 25.07 -19.16
N ASN A 68 5.33 24.58 -19.11
CA ASN A 68 6.51 25.44 -19.21
C ASN A 68 6.73 26.05 -20.61
N ASP A 69 6.05 25.53 -21.65
CA ASP A 69 6.32 25.84 -23.06
C ASP A 69 5.13 26.50 -23.81
N GLY A 70 3.97 26.70 -23.15
CA GLY A 70 2.68 26.95 -23.84
C GLY A 70 1.98 28.30 -23.58
N ASP A 71 1.16 28.71 -24.57
CA ASP A 71 0.27 29.89 -24.52
C ASP A 71 -0.84 29.75 -23.47
N SER A 72 -1.30 30.89 -22.96
CA SER A 72 -2.31 31.09 -21.91
C SER A 72 -3.61 30.26 -22.04
N SER A 73 -4.05 29.97 -23.27
CA SER A 73 -5.24 29.12 -23.52
C SER A 73 -4.98 27.65 -23.25
N SER A 74 -3.77 27.17 -23.56
CA SER A 74 -3.31 25.82 -23.24
C SER A 74 -3.17 25.64 -21.74
N VAL A 75 -2.74 26.68 -21.02
CA VAL A 75 -2.60 26.68 -19.54
C VAL A 75 -3.94 26.45 -18.83
N LEU A 76 -5.02 27.10 -19.26
CA LEU A 76 -6.35 26.92 -18.64
C LEU A 76 -6.92 25.52 -18.88
N PHE A 77 -6.80 24.99 -20.10
CA PHE A 77 -7.21 23.62 -20.42
C PHE A 77 -6.39 22.58 -19.65
N LEU A 78 -5.09 22.83 -19.48
CA LEU A 78 -4.19 21.98 -18.72
C LEU A 78 -4.55 21.96 -17.23
N ARG A 79 -4.90 23.12 -16.67
CA ARG A 79 -5.33 23.26 -15.29
C ARG A 79 -6.63 22.49 -15.00
N GLU A 80 -7.61 22.59 -15.89
CA GLU A 80 -8.86 21.82 -15.77
C GLU A 80 -8.61 20.30 -15.82
N ARG A 81 -7.68 19.84 -16.67
CA ARG A 81 -7.28 18.43 -16.70
C ARG A 81 -6.54 17.99 -15.45
N LEU A 82 -5.68 18.83 -14.88
CA LEU A 82 -4.98 18.54 -13.62
C LEU A 82 -5.97 18.47 -12.45
N ASP A 83 -6.96 19.35 -12.40
CA ASP A 83 -8.03 19.32 -11.39
C ASP A 83 -8.85 18.02 -11.50
N GLN A 84 -9.23 17.60 -12.71
CA GLN A 84 -9.91 16.32 -12.93
C GLN A 84 -9.06 15.10 -12.51
N VAL A 85 -7.75 15.14 -12.75
CA VAL A 85 -6.82 14.10 -12.30
C VAL A 85 -6.70 14.09 -10.78
N ALA A 86 -6.64 15.25 -10.14
CA ALA A 86 -6.60 15.38 -8.68
C ALA A 86 -7.90 14.86 -8.02
N ASP A 87 -9.06 15.12 -8.62
CA ASP A 87 -10.34 14.59 -8.15
C ASP A 87 -10.38 13.06 -8.29
N ALA A 88 -9.93 12.52 -9.43
CA ALA A 88 -9.86 11.08 -9.66
C ALA A 88 -8.87 10.39 -8.69
N LEU A 89 -7.73 11.03 -8.41
CA LEU A 89 -6.76 10.58 -7.40
C LEU A 89 -7.38 10.56 -6.01
N THR A 90 -8.08 11.62 -5.61
CA THR A 90 -8.75 11.73 -4.31
C THR A 90 -9.83 10.65 -4.15
N ALA A 91 -10.60 10.40 -5.22
CA ALA A 91 -11.61 9.35 -5.26
C ALA A 91 -11.00 7.93 -5.16
N ALA A 92 -9.80 7.72 -5.71
CA ALA A 92 -9.07 6.45 -5.64
C ALA A 92 -8.32 6.24 -4.32
N LEU A 93 -7.88 7.32 -3.64
CA LEU A 93 -7.16 7.26 -2.36
C LEU A 93 -8.05 6.77 -1.21
N THR A 94 -9.32 7.20 -1.17
CA THR A 94 -10.26 6.78 -0.11
C THR A 94 -10.43 5.25 -0.02
N PRO A 95 -10.72 4.52 -1.11
CA PRO A 95 -10.79 3.06 -1.07
C PRO A 95 -9.42 2.40 -0.85
N HIS A 96 -8.32 2.99 -1.35
CA HIS A 96 -6.96 2.51 -1.10
C HIS A 96 -6.61 2.53 0.40
N ASP A 97 -6.86 3.63 1.11
CA ASP A 97 -6.57 3.76 2.54
C ASP A 97 -7.42 2.81 3.38
N LYS A 98 -8.70 2.64 3.02
CA LYS A 98 -9.58 1.63 3.64
C LYS A 98 -9.04 0.22 3.42
N ALA A 99 -8.53 -0.08 2.23
CA ALA A 99 -7.96 -1.37 1.91
C ALA A 99 -6.65 -1.62 2.68
N ILE A 100 -5.78 -0.62 2.86
CA ILE A 100 -4.59 -0.71 3.72
C ILE A 100 -5.00 -0.97 5.17
N ALA A 101 -5.95 -0.21 5.70
CA ALA A 101 -6.43 -0.40 7.07
C ALA A 101 -7.09 -1.78 7.27
N ALA A 102 -7.77 -2.31 6.26
CA ALA A 102 -8.28 -3.68 6.27
C ALA A 102 -7.14 -4.69 6.21
N LEU A 103 -6.14 -4.50 5.34
CA LEU A 103 -4.95 -5.35 5.21
C LEU A 103 -4.23 -5.48 6.55
N HIS A 104 -3.91 -4.37 7.22
CA HIS A 104 -3.24 -4.39 8.52
C HIS A 104 -4.05 -5.12 9.59
N ARG A 105 -5.37 -4.91 9.63
CA ARG A 105 -6.26 -5.63 10.57
C ARG A 105 -6.25 -7.13 10.31
N THR A 106 -6.38 -7.53 9.05
CA THR A 106 -6.39 -8.95 8.65
C THR A 106 -5.04 -9.61 8.89
N CYS A 107 -3.93 -8.95 8.54
CA CYS A 107 -2.58 -9.46 8.80
C CYS A 107 -2.32 -9.60 10.31
N LYS A 108 -2.76 -8.65 11.13
CA LYS A 108 -2.65 -8.75 12.60
C LYS A 108 -3.50 -9.88 13.18
N ALA A 109 -4.66 -10.18 12.58
CA ALA A 109 -5.49 -11.31 12.98
C ALA A 109 -4.81 -12.64 12.60
N LEU A 110 -4.32 -12.76 11.36
CA LEU A 110 -3.61 -13.95 10.87
C LEU A 110 -2.26 -14.19 11.57
N ALA A 111 -1.56 -13.13 12.00
CA ALA A 111 -0.34 -13.28 12.79
C ALA A 111 -0.61 -13.82 14.22
N ARG A 112 -1.87 -13.89 14.65
CA ARG A 112 -2.29 -14.42 15.95
C ARG A 112 -2.93 -15.81 15.86
N THR A 113 -3.10 -16.35 14.65
CA THR A 113 -3.61 -17.71 14.45
C THR A 113 -2.50 -18.73 14.58
N ASP A 114 -2.86 -19.99 14.83
CA ASP A 114 -1.91 -21.11 14.95
C ASP A 114 -1.21 -21.45 13.63
N ILE A 115 -1.72 -20.96 12.49
CA ILE A 115 -1.11 -21.09 11.16
C ILE A 115 -0.57 -19.70 10.75
N PRO A 116 0.75 -19.45 10.86
CA PRO A 116 1.33 -18.14 10.60
C PRO A 116 1.49 -17.91 9.10
N VAL A 117 0.38 -17.65 8.40
CA VAL A 117 0.38 -17.40 6.94
C VAL A 117 1.02 -16.04 6.58
N VAL A 118 0.98 -15.10 7.51
CA VAL A 118 1.62 -13.79 7.42
C VAL A 118 2.41 -13.53 8.69
N VAL A 119 3.65 -13.09 8.55
CA VAL A 119 4.53 -12.71 9.66
C VAL A 119 4.92 -11.25 9.49
N ALA A 120 4.98 -10.49 10.58
CA ALA A 120 5.53 -9.13 10.51
C ALA A 120 7.00 -9.21 10.10
N SER A 121 7.38 -8.53 9.02
CA SER A 121 8.77 -8.43 8.59
C SER A 121 9.54 -7.64 9.66
N HIS A 122 10.46 -8.30 10.38
CA HIS A 122 11.37 -7.60 11.29
C HIS A 122 12.38 -6.79 10.47
N GLY A 123 11.98 -5.57 10.11
CA GLY A 123 12.75 -4.67 9.25
C GLY A 123 12.29 -3.22 9.34
N SER A 124 11.93 -2.74 10.53
CA SER A 124 12.06 -1.34 10.95
C SER A 124 11.75 -1.26 12.45
N THR A 125 12.72 -1.66 13.26
CA THR A 125 12.82 -1.15 14.62
C THR A 125 13.01 0.35 14.49
N THR A 126 12.09 1.09 15.10
CA THR A 126 12.22 2.50 15.46
C THR A 126 13.67 2.88 15.79
N ALA A 127 14.33 3.62 14.91
CA ALA A 127 15.37 4.54 15.36
C ALA A 127 14.66 5.76 15.94
N GLU A 128 14.16 5.62 17.17
CA GLU A 128 13.94 6.75 18.06
C GLU A 128 15.27 7.47 18.25
N GLY A 129 15.57 8.41 17.35
CA GLY A 129 16.58 9.42 17.55
C GLY A 129 16.08 10.45 18.56
N HIS A 130 15.95 10.07 19.81
CA HIS A 130 16.07 10.99 20.94
C HIS A 130 17.13 10.44 21.87
N ALA A 131 18.38 10.70 21.47
CA ALA A 131 19.49 10.73 22.40
C ALA A 131 19.19 11.82 23.44
N ASN A 132 18.84 11.41 24.66
CA ASN A 132 19.14 12.17 25.87
C ASN A 132 19.08 11.24 27.09
N THR A 133 20.00 10.27 27.12
CA THR A 133 20.50 9.73 28.38
C THR A 133 21.74 10.53 28.75
N ALA A 134 21.51 11.69 29.35
CA ALA A 134 22.54 12.33 30.16
C ALA A 134 22.67 11.51 31.46
N THR A 135 23.74 10.71 31.52
CA THR A 135 24.58 10.45 32.70
C THR A 135 24.57 11.71 33.59
N GLU A 136 24.32 11.75 34.90
CA GLU A 136 24.62 10.87 36.03
C GLU A 136 23.86 11.45 37.25
N PRO A 137 23.52 10.66 38.28
CA PRO A 137 23.55 11.22 39.63
C PRO A 137 24.34 10.29 40.56
N THR A 138 25.47 10.78 41.06
CA THR A 138 26.12 10.18 42.24
C THR A 138 26.93 11.23 43.00
N PRO A 139 27.15 11.00 44.31
CA PRO A 139 26.64 11.76 45.45
C PRO A 139 27.43 13.00 45.86
#